data_AF-A0A372MDM9-F1
#
_entry.id   AF-A0A372MDM9-F1
#
_cell.length_a   1.000
_cell.length_b   1.000
_cell.length_c   1.000
_cell.angle_alpha   90.00
_cell.angle_beta   90.00
_cell.angle_gamma   90.00
#
_symmetry.space_group_name_H-M   'P 1'
#
loop_
_entity.id
_entity.type
_entity.pdbx_description
1 polymer ?
#
loop_
_entity_poly.entity_id
_entity_poly.type
_entity_poly.pdbx_seq_one_letter_code
_entity_poly.pdbx_strand_id
1 'polypeptide(L)' 'MAKGQVTIPKDVRTALGIGAGDRVTFLVDGGNVRIINSALYAMEILQNKMAGEAQKAGLEDDEDVMALVRSLRSENIE' A
#
# COMPACT_ATOMS: atom_id res chain seq x y z
N MET A 1 25.54 -20.77 -11.36
CA MET A 1 25.53 -19.75 -10.29
C MET A 1 24.08 -19.41 -10.00
N ALA A 2 23.59 -19.60 -8.78
CA ALA A 2 22.20 -19.28 -8.43
C ALA A 2 22.04 -17.75 -8.42
N LYS A 3 21.24 -17.20 -9.33
CA LYS A 3 21.04 -15.74 -9.51
C LYS A 3 20.16 -15.10 -8.43
N GLY A 4 20.26 -15.58 -7.18
CA GLY A 4 19.35 -15.15 -6.10
C GLY A 4 17.91 -15.68 -6.29
N GLN A 5 17.75 -16.84 -6.93
CA GLN A 5 16.43 -17.46 -7.08
C GLN A 5 15.90 -17.93 -5.73
N VAL A 6 14.71 -17.46 -5.35
CA VAL A 6 13.94 -17.94 -4.19
C VAL A 6 12.76 -18.76 -4.71
N THR A 7 12.71 -20.04 -4.34
CA THR A 7 11.61 -20.93 -4.72
C THR A 7 10.58 -20.99 -3.59
N ILE A 8 9.33 -20.65 -3.91
CA ILE A 8 8.21 -20.71 -2.95
C ILE A 8 7.32 -21.91 -3.33
N PRO A 9 7.08 -22.88 -2.42
CA PRO A 9 6.18 -24.01 -2.68
C PRO A 9 4.77 -23.56 -3.09
N LYS A 10 4.06 -24.39 -3.86
CA LYS A 10 2.73 -24.06 -4.40
C LYS A 10 1.75 -23.67 -3.29
N ASP A 11 1.69 -24.46 -2.23
CA ASP A 11 0.72 -24.24 -1.14
C ASP A 11 1.00 -22.95 -0.38
N VAL A 12 2.27 -22.58 -0.23
CA VAL A 12 2.68 -21.29 0.37
C VAL A 12 2.29 -20.12 -0.54
N ARG A 13 2.43 -20.24 -1.86
CA ARG A 13 1.95 -19.20 -2.79
C ARG A 13 0.44 -19.02 -2.71
N THR A 14 -0.30 -20.12 -2.62
CA THR A 14 -1.76 -20.08 -2.44
C THR A 14 -2.14 -19.41 -1.12
N ALA A 15 -1.45 -19.73 -0.02
CA ALA A 15 -1.67 -19.08 1.28
C ALA A 15 -1.33 -17.57 1.26
N LEU A 16 -0.32 -17.17 0.49
CA LEU A 16 0.03 -15.76 0.26
C LEU A 16 -0.91 -15.05 -0.74
N GLY A 17 -1.80 -15.78 -1.40
CA GLY A 17 -2.67 -15.24 -2.44
C GLY A 17 -1.93 -14.69 -3.66
N ILE A 18 -0.79 -15.29 -4.03
CA ILE A 18 0.05 -14.84 -5.16
C ILE A 18 0.09 -15.86 -6.30
N GLY A 19 0.05 -15.35 -7.53
CA GLY A 19 0.20 -16.07 -8.79
C GLY A 19 1.56 -15.83 -9.47
N ALA A 20 1.66 -16.26 -10.72
CA ALA A 20 2.85 -16.00 -11.53
C ALA A 20 2.88 -14.53 -11.97
N GLY A 21 4.01 -13.84 -11.75
CA GLY A 21 4.16 -12.42 -12.06
C GLY A 21 3.87 -11.49 -10.88
N ASP A 22 3.26 -12.00 -9.81
CA ASP A 22 3.01 -11.23 -8.60
C ASP A 22 4.30 -10.94 -7.82
N ARG A 23 4.28 -9.84 -7.08
CA ARG A 23 5.40 -9.38 -6.25
C ARG A 23 5.20 -9.78 -4.80
N VAL A 24 6.32 -10.11 -4.16
CA VAL A 24 6.40 -10.37 -2.72
C VAL A 24 7.38 -9.41 -2.07
N THR A 25 7.07 -9.00 -0.85
CA THR A 25 7.94 -8.14 -0.05
C THR A 25 8.56 -9.00 1.06
N PHE A 26 9.87 -8.87 1.23
CA PHE A 26 10.60 -9.48 2.34
C PHE A 26 10.74 -8.42 3.43
N LEU A 27 10.10 -8.64 4.58
CA LEU A 27 10.31 -7.84 5.77
C LEU A 27 11.37 -8.50 6.62
N VAL A 28 12.44 -7.76 6.88
CA VAL A 28 13.53 -8.18 7.77
C VAL A 28 13.37 -7.44 9.09
N ASP A 29 13.21 -8.19 10.16
CA ASP A 29 13.04 -7.67 11.52
C ASP A 29 13.99 -8.42 12.46
N GLY A 30 15.11 -7.79 12.77
CA GLY A 30 16.24 -8.41 13.47
C GLY A 30 16.77 -9.64 12.72
N GLY A 31 16.64 -10.81 13.34
CA GLY A 31 17.02 -12.10 12.75
C GLY A 31 15.90 -12.82 11.99
N ASN A 32 14.68 -12.28 11.99
CA ASN A 32 13.52 -12.90 11.36
C ASN A 32 13.25 -12.30 9.99
N VAL A 33 12.93 -13.15 9.01
CA VAL A 33 12.49 -12.73 7.67
C VAL A 33 11.07 -13.22 7.44
N ARG A 34 10.16 -12.30 7.12
CA ARG A 34 8.76 -12.59 6.77
C ARG A 34 8.53 -12.27 5.30
N ILE A 35 7.75 -13.10 4.62
CA ILE A 35 7.34 -12.87 3.23
C ILE A 35 5.87 -12.50 3.24
N ILE A 36 5.53 -11.38 2.59
CA ILE A 36 4.16 -10.90 2.48
C ILE A 36 3.82 -10.55 1.01
N ASN A 37 2.54 -10.64 0.66
CA ASN A 37 2.03 -10.12 -0.59
C ASN A 37 2.26 -8.60 -0.67
N SER A 38 2.99 -8.13 -1.68
CA SER A 38 3.38 -6.72 -1.78
C SER A 38 2.20 -5.77 -1.95
N ALA A 39 1.17 -6.17 -2.70
CA ALA A 39 0.02 -5.33 -2.97
C ALA A 39 -0.80 -5.12 -1.69
N LEU A 40 -1.04 -6.20 -0.95
CA LEU A 40 -1.75 -6.14 0.33
C LEU A 40 -0.99 -5.27 1.34
N TYR A 41 0.32 -5.45 1.44
CA TYR A 41 1.17 -4.67 2.35
C TYR A 41 1.19 -3.17 2.00
N ALA A 42 1.27 -2.83 0.70
CA ALA A 42 1.23 -1.43 0.27
C ALA A 42 -0.11 -0.76 0.62
N MET A 43 -1.21 -1.47 0.43
CA MET A 43 -2.55 -0.99 0.79
C MET A 43 -2.70 -0.80 2.30
N GLU A 44 -2.18 -1.74 3.11
CA GLU A 44 -2.19 -1.63 4.57
C GLU A 44 -1.40 -0.39 5.04
N ILE A 45 -0.19 -0.18 4.51
CA ILE A 45 0.60 1.03 4.83
C ILE A 45 -0.16 2.29 4.43
N LEU A 46 -0.78 2.30 3.25
CA LEU A 46 -1.52 3.44 2.75
C LEU A 46 -2.73 3.75 3.64
N GLN A 47 -3.51 2.74 4.01
CA GLN A 47 -4.65 2.90 4.93
C GLN A 47 -4.19 3.43 6.30
N ASN A 48 -3.12 2.86 6.86
CA ASN A 48 -2.55 3.32 8.13
C ASN A 48 -2.08 4.77 8.06
N LYS A 49 -1.49 5.18 6.93
CA LYS A 49 -1.06 6.57 6.72
C LYS A 49 -2.23 7.52 6.50
N MET A 50 -3.33 7.07 5.92
CA MET A 50 -4.53 7.89 5.71
C MET A 50 -5.42 7.98 6.94
N ALA A 51 -5.25 7.10 7.93
CA ALA A 51 -6.00 7.14 9.17
C ALA A 51 -5.80 8.49 9.89
N GLY A 52 -6.89 9.22 10.12
CA GLY A 52 -6.85 10.52 10.78
C GLY A 52 -6.48 11.70 9.87
N GLU A 53 -6.09 11.45 8.61
CA GLU A 53 -5.66 12.54 7.71
C GLU A 53 -6.83 13.44 7.28
N ALA A 54 -8.04 12.89 7.13
CA ALA A 54 -9.24 13.68 6.87
C ALA A 54 -9.50 14.69 8.01
N GLN A 55 -9.41 14.24 9.27
CA GLN A 55 -9.60 15.11 10.44
C GLN A 55 -8.49 16.16 10.54
N LYS A 56 -7.24 15.81 10.26
CA LYS A 56 -6.13 16.79 10.22
C LYS A 56 -6.31 17.83 9.11
N ALA A 57 -6.90 17.43 7.99
CA ALA A 57 -7.21 18.30 6.87
C ALA A 57 -8.51 19.10 7.07
N GLY A 58 -9.24 18.89 8.16
CA GLY A 58 -10.54 19.53 8.41
C GLY A 58 -11.62 19.10 7.42
N LEU A 59 -11.55 17.87 6.91
CA LEU A 59 -12.53 17.28 6.01
C LEU A 59 -13.48 16.39 6.82
N GLU A 60 -14.67 16.89 7.13
CA GLU A 60 -15.68 16.17 7.92
C GLU A 60 -16.82 15.63 7.04
N ASP A 61 -17.14 16.33 5.94
CA ASP A 61 -18.22 15.96 5.04
C ASP A 61 -17.89 16.15 3.54
N ASP A 62 -18.87 15.84 2.69
CA ASP A 62 -18.75 15.95 1.24
C ASP A 62 -18.60 17.40 0.77
N GLU A 63 -19.11 18.38 1.52
CA GLU A 63 -19.00 19.81 1.19
C GLU A 63 -17.55 20.29 1.36
N ASP A 64 -16.89 19.89 2.44
CA ASP A 64 -15.46 20.16 2.68
C ASP A 64 -14.58 19.59 1.57
N VAL A 65 -14.86 18.35 1.14
CA VAL A 65 -14.14 17.70 0.03
C VAL A 65 -14.35 18.46 -1.28
N MET A 66 -15.59 18.87 -1.56
CA MET A 66 -15.91 19.63 -2.77
C MET A 66 -15.24 21.01 -2.75
N ALA A 67 -15.14 21.66 -1.60
CA ALA A 67 -14.42 22.93 -1.44
C ALA A 67 -12.92 22.77 -1.70
N LEU A 68 -12.28 21.74 -1.14
CA LEU A 68 -10.88 21.42 -1.38
C LEU A 68 -10.59 21.11 -2.86
N VAL A 69 -11.44 20.33 -3.52
CA VAL A 69 -11.27 20.03 -4.95
C VAL A 69 -11.41 21.28 -5.81
N ARG A 70 -12.33 22.19 -5.45
CA ARG A 70 -12.49 23.48 -6.14
C ARG A 70 -11.25 24.35 -5.98
N SER A 71 -10.70 24.48 -4.77
CA SER A 71 -9.51 25.31 -4.53
C SER A 71 -8.29 24.85 -5.34
N LEU A 72 -8.01 23.54 -5.34
CA LEU A 72 -6.91 22.94 -6.11
C LEU A 72 -7.07 23.11 -7.63
N ARG A 73 -8.31 23.09 -8.12
CA ARG A 73 -8.60 23.33 -9.54
C ARG A 73 -8.48 24.80 -9.92
N SER A 74 -8.89 25.72 -9.05
CA SER A 74 -8.74 27.17 -9.31
C SER A 74 -7.27 27.62 -9.25
N GLU A 75 -6.44 26.98 -8.42
CA GLU A 75 -4.99 27.26 -8.36
C GLU A 75 -4.23 26.87 -9.64
N ASN A 76 -4.84 26.09 -10.54
CA ASN A 76 -4.24 25.74 -11.84
C ASN A 76 -4.64 26.71 -13.00
N ILE A 77 -5.21 27.89 -12.67
CA ILE A 77 -5.65 28.88 -13.67
C ILE A 77 -4.74 30.14 -13.72
N GLU A 78 -3.61 30.16 -13.02
CA GLU A 78 -2.54 31.17 -13.25
C GLU A 78 -1.48 30.70 -14.25
#